data_AF-A0A536FJN1-F1
#
_entry.id   AF-A0A536FJN1-F1
#
_cell.length_a   1.000
_cell.length_b   1.000
_cell.length_c   1.000
_cell.angle_alpha   90.00
_cell.angle_beta   90.00
_cell.angle_gamma   90.00
#
_symmetry.space_group_name_H-M   'P 1'
#
loop_
_entity.id
_entity.type
_entity.pdbx_description
1 polymer ?
#
loop_
_entity_poly.entity_id
_entity_poly.type
_entity_poly.pdbx_seq_one_letter_code
_entity_poly.pdbx_strand_id
1 'polypeptide(L)' 'TQDPVAMYLNDIITIPANLGNVCGISVPCGLADGLPIGLQVIAPGFREEIALQVAYAFEAAADFRKLQSPLIRAAA' A
#
# COMPACT_ATOMS: atom_id res chain seq x y z
N THR A 1 -25.22 -0.83 -1.98
CA THR A 1 -24.34 -0.69 -0.80
C THR A 1 -25.09 0.08 0.27
N GLN A 2 -25.65 -0.61 1.27
CA GLN A 2 -26.30 -0.01 2.45
C GLN A 2 -25.86 -0.70 3.74
N ASP A 3 -24.80 -1.51 3.68
CA ASP A 3 -24.21 -2.11 4.87
C ASP A 3 -23.15 -1.15 5.45
N PRO A 4 -23.44 -0.46 6.57
CA PRO A 4 -22.48 0.44 7.18
C PRO A 4 -21.24 -0.31 7.69
N VAL A 5 -21.35 -1.60 8.05
CA VAL A 5 -20.21 -2.40 8.50
C VAL A 5 -19.23 -2.64 7.35
N ALA A 6 -19.73 -2.96 6.16
CA ALA A 6 -18.91 -3.12 4.97
C ALA A 6 -18.10 -1.85 4.64
N MET A 7 -18.66 -0.66 4.89
CA MET A 7 -17.93 0.61 4.73
C MET A 7 -16.77 0.70 5.74
N TYR A 8 -17.00 0.36 7.01
CA TYR A 8 -15.95 0.39 8.04
C TYR A 8 -14.81 -0.58 7.75
N LEU A 9 -15.11 -1.73 7.15
CA LEU A 9 -14.10 -2.75 6.86
C LEU A 9 -13.06 -2.31 5.82
N ASN A 10 -13.37 -1.32 4.97
CA ASN A 10 -12.42 -0.83 3.97
C ASN A 10 -11.16 -0.24 4.62
N ASP A 11 -11.30 0.43 5.76
CA ASP A 11 -10.23 1.17 6.42
C ASP A 11 -9.73 0.53 7.71
N ILE A 12 -10.13 -0.73 7.97
CA ILE A 12 -9.79 -1.45 9.20
C ILE A 12 -8.28 -1.56 9.43
N ILE A 13 -7.49 -1.64 8.36
CA ILE A 13 -6.02 -1.73 8.41
C ILE A 13 -5.31 -0.39 8.17
N THR A 14 -6.03 0.69 7.88
CA THR A 14 -5.45 2.01 7.60
C THR A 14 -5.64 2.98 8.78
N ILE A 15 -6.83 3.00 9.40
CA ILE A 15 -7.18 3.87 10.55
C ILE A 15 -6.24 3.71 11.76
N PRO A 16 -5.75 2.51 12.14
CA PRO A 16 -4.87 2.38 13.30
C PRO A 16 -3.63 3.28 13.22
N ALA A 17 -3.12 3.55 12.01
CA ALA A 17 -1.98 4.44 11.84
C ALA A 17 -2.31 5.91 12.20
N ASN A 18 -3.50 6.38 11.80
CA ASN A 18 -3.99 7.72 12.12
C ASN A 18 -4.19 7.93 13.64
N LEU A 19 -4.75 6.92 14.32
CA LEU A 19 -5.05 6.99 15.76
C LEU A 19 -3.81 6.73 16.62
N GLY A 20 -2.88 5.90 16.14
CA GLY A 20 -1.69 5.48 16.87
C GLY A 20 -0.53 6.47 16.86
N ASN A 21 -0.66 7.60 16.15
CA ASN A 21 0.42 8.58 15.96
C ASN A 21 1.72 7.92 15.43
N VAL A 22 1.56 7.09 14.40
CA VAL A 22 2.64 6.35 13.73
C VAL A 22 2.71 6.72 12.26
N CYS A 23 3.86 6.53 11.64
CA CYS A 23 4.04 6.78 10.21
C CYS A 23 3.59 5.54 9.42
N GLY A 24 2.96 5.74 8.26
CA GLY A 24 2.53 4.65 7.38
C GLY A 24 2.81 4.97 5.91
N ILE A 25 3.19 3.95 5.14
CA ILE A 25 3.32 4.03 3.67
C ILE A 25 2.66 2.79 3.03
N SER A 26 2.00 3.00 1.89
CA SER A 26 1.46 1.91 1.06
C SER A 26 2.34 1.73 -0.16
N VAL A 27 2.84 0.50 -0.35
CA VAL A 27 3.76 0.15 -1.44
C VAL A 27 3.07 -0.87 -2.35
N PRO A 28 3.00 -0.69 -3.68
CA PRO A 28 2.41 -1.71 -4.55
C PRO A 28 3.20 -3.01 -4.43
N CYS A 29 2.55 -4.15 -4.21
CA CYS A 29 3.24 -5.40 -3.88
C CYS A 29 2.82 -6.60 -4.73
N GLY A 30 1.89 -6.42 -5.66
CA GLY A 30 1.32 -7.54 -6.38
C GLY A 30 0.10 -7.18 -7.21
N LEU A 31 -0.37 -8.17 -7.95
CA LEU A 31 -1.73 -8.22 -8.46
C LEU A 31 -2.43 -9.40 -7.80
N ALA A 32 -3.69 -9.25 -7.42
CA ALA A 32 -4.61 -10.36 -7.22
C ALA A 32 -5.85 -10.14 -8.07
N ASP A 33 -6.31 -11.19 -8.73
CA ASP A 33 -7.47 -11.14 -9.63
C ASP A 33 -7.35 -10.03 -10.71
N GLY A 34 -6.12 -9.72 -11.13
CA GLY A 34 -5.82 -8.66 -12.11
C GLY A 34 -5.86 -7.24 -11.56
N LEU A 35 -6.11 -7.03 -10.26
CA LEU A 35 -6.14 -5.73 -9.61
C LEU A 35 -4.90 -5.50 -8.73
N PRO A 36 -4.39 -4.26 -8.64
CA PRO A 36 -3.22 -3.94 -7.82
C PRO A 36 -3.51 -4.09 -6.33
N ILE A 37 -2.55 -4.70 -5.62
CA ILE A 37 -2.55 -4.79 -4.15
C ILE A 37 -1.43 -3.93 -3.58
N GLY A 38 -1.72 -3.28 -2.46
CA GLY A 38 -0.75 -2.53 -1.65
C GLY A 38 -0.33 -3.29 -0.38
N LEU A 39 0.93 -3.10 0.00
CA LEU A 39 1.51 -3.50 1.28
C LEU A 39 1.58 -2.27 2.20
N GLN A 40 0.94 -2.34 3.36
CA GLN A 40 1.02 -1.32 4.41
C GLN A 40 2.29 -1.55 5.26
N VAL A 41 3.19 -0.58 5.26
CA VAL A 41 4.34 -0.53 6.17
C VAL A 41 4.07 0.52 7.23
N ILE A 42 4.21 0.17 8.51
CA ILE A 42 4.03 1.07 9.64
C ILE A 42 5.36 1.20 10.39
N ALA A 43 5.76 2.44 10.68
CA ALA A 43 6.95 2.78 11.46
C ALA A 43 6.58 3.68 12.65
N PRO A 44 7.43 3.76 13.70
CA PRO A 44 7.17 4.67 14.82
C PRO A 44 6.96 6.12 14.36
N GLY A 45 6.21 6.91 15.13
CA GLY A 45 5.98 8.32 14.81
C GLY A 45 7.28 9.11 14.70
N PHE A 46 7.33 10.05 13.75
CA PHE A 46 8.51 10.84 13.39
C PHE A 46 9.71 10.02 12.90
N ARG A 47 9.48 8.78 12.44
CA ARG A 47 10.51 7.89 11.89
C ARG A 47 10.19 7.51 10.44
N GLU A 48 9.77 8.48 9.63
CA GLU A 48 9.42 8.30 8.22
C GLU A 48 10.56 7.68 7.41
N GLU A 49 11.82 7.94 7.80
CA GLU A 49 12.99 7.37 7.15
C GLU A 49 12.99 5.83 7.22
N ILE A 50 12.47 5.23 8.28
CA ILE A 50 12.37 3.78 8.41
C ILE A 50 11.33 3.24 7.42
N ALA A 51 10.15 3.85 7.38
CA ALA A 51 9.09 3.44 6.45
C ALA A 51 9.56 3.56 5.00
N LEU A 52 10.27 4.65 4.65
CA LEU A 52 10.84 4.87 3.34
C LEU A 52 11.98 3.91 3.01
N GLN A 53 12.85 3.58 3.96
CA GLN A 53 13.92 2.59 3.76
C GLN A 53 13.35 1.20 3.47
N VAL A 54 12.30 0.78 4.19
CA VAL A 54 11.62 -0.49 3.94
C VAL A 54 10.93 -0.47 2.57
N ALA A 55 10.23 0.62 2.24
CA ALA A 55 9.59 0.78 0.93
C ALA A 55 10.62 0.71 -0.21
N TYR A 56 11.77 1.38 -0.06
CA TYR A 56 12.86 1.37 -1.03
C TYR A 56 13.51 -0.02 -1.15
N ALA A 57 13.75 -0.70 -0.02
CA ALA A 57 14.29 -2.05 -0.04
C ALA A 57 13.33 -3.03 -0.73
N PHE A 58 12.02 -2.88 -0.50
CA PHE A 58 11.00 -3.65 -1.20
C PHE A 58 10.97 -3.32 -2.69
N GLU A 59 11.01 -2.03 -3.05
CA GLU A 59 11.10 -1.55 -4.43
C GLU A 59 12.27 -2.17 -5.19
N ALA A 60 13.46 -2.12 -4.60
CA ALA A 60 14.69 -2.64 -5.19
C ALA A 60 14.69 -4.17 -5.36
N ALA A 61 14.03 -4.89 -4.45
CA ALA A 61 13.95 -6.35 -4.50
C ALA A 61 12.84 -6.86 -5.44
N ALA A 62 11.81 -6.05 -5.68
CA ALA A 62 10.65 -6.46 -6.46
C ALA A 62 10.76 -6.05 -7.93
N ASP A 63 10.23 -6.91 -8.81
CA ASP A 63 10.16 -6.65 -10.24
C ASP A 63 8.89 -5.87 -10.62
N PHE A 64 8.87 -4.57 -10.30
CA PHE A 64 7.72 -3.68 -10.49
C PHE A 64 7.25 -3.54 -11.95
N ARG A 65 8.05 -3.97 -12.94
CA ARG A 65 7.63 -4.01 -14.36
C ARG A 65 6.43 -4.95 -14.58
N LYS A 66 6.24 -5.93 -13.69
CA LYS A 66 5.07 -6.83 -13.70
C LYS A 66 3.80 -6.17 -13.16
N LEU A 67 3.92 -5.04 -12.48
CA LEU A 67 2.82 -4.31 -11.84
C LEU A 67 2.31 -3.14 -12.70
N GLN A 68 2.74 -3.04 -13.96
CA GLN A 68 2.29 -1.97 -14.85
C GLN A 68 0.81 -2.08 -15.19
N SER A 69 0.11 -0.95 -15.09
CA SER A 69 -1.30 -0.84 -15.51
C SER A 69 -1.44 -1.24 -16.99
N PRO A 70 -2.50 -1.97 -17.36
CA PRO A 70 -2.85 -2.23 -18.75
C PRO A 70 -2.92 -0.95 -19.59
N LEU A 71 -3.30 0.19 -18.99
CA LEU A 71 -3.37 1.48 -19.66
C LEU A 71 -1.98 2.01 -20.07
N ILE A 72 -0.96 1.77 -19.25
CA ILE A 72 0.43 2.16 -19.56
C ILE A 72 1.01 1.25 -20.64
N ARG A 73 0.66 -0.04 -20.62
CA ARG A 73 1.08 -0.99 -21.67
C ARG A 73 0.41 -0.75 -23.02
N ALA A 74 -0.83 -0.27 -23.04
CA ALA A 74 -1.55 0.02 -24.28
C ALA A 74 -1.09 1.33 -24.95
N ALA A 75 -0.40 2.20 -24.23
CA ALA A 75 0.10 3.49 -24.72
C ALA A 75 1.57 3.44 -25.21
N ALA A 76 2.23 2.29 -25.12
CA ALA A 76 3.62 2.04 -25.54
C ALA A 76 3.66 1.15 -26.79
#